data_AF-A0A955HKS0-F1
#
_entry.id   AF-A0A955HKS0-F1
#
_cell.length_a   1.000
_cell.length_b   1.000
_cell.length_c   1.000
_cell.angle_alpha   90.00
_cell.angle_beta   90.00
_cell.angle_gamma   90.00
#
_symmetry.space_group_name_H-M   'P 1'
#
loop_
_entity.id
_entity.type
_entity.pdbx_description
1 polymer ?
#
loop_
_entity_poly.entity_id
_entity_poly.type
_entity_poly.pdbx_seq_one_letter_code
_entity_poly.pdbx_strand_id
1 'polypeptide(L)'
;MKRFLIFLVVCFVGVFVYIVWNVFSDRYFGENTEEELNNQSSDSLIENVPPTDSDRQNLSDDLSSATAETDASQETNSTIEETSFDRAPLYDITTEDCEEECPNIDNASRKNYCENICGLIPIDTYEETERECENFSGVERDYCLRDIAVSEKDPSICEEISDKNVFLQCKNRILEDIVDESF
;
A
#
# COMPACT_ATOMS: atom_id res chain seq x y z
N MET A 1 50.85 14.15 -27.59
CA MET A 1 49.38 14.24 -27.46
C MET A 1 48.72 12.92 -27.06
N LYS A 2 48.93 11.78 -27.73
CA LYS A 2 48.27 10.50 -27.38
C LYS A 2 48.46 10.03 -25.92
N ARG A 3 49.65 10.25 -25.34
CA ARG A 3 49.94 9.90 -23.93
C ARG A 3 49.15 10.76 -22.92
N PHE A 4 48.82 12.00 -23.28
CA PHE A 4 48.02 12.88 -22.42
C PHE A 4 46.54 12.48 -22.43
N LEU A 5 46.03 12.05 -23.59
CA LEU A 5 44.64 11.59 -23.72
C LEU A 5 44.37 10.32 -22.90
N ILE A 6 45.33 9.37 -22.88
CA ILE A 6 45.22 8.16 -22.05
C ILE A 6 45.12 8.51 -20.56
N PHE A 7 45.89 9.49 -20.10
CA PHE A 7 45.90 9.91 -18.70
C PHE A 7 44.54 10.51 -18.28
N LEU A 8 43.93 11.34 -19.14
CA LEU A 8 42.61 11.90 -18.88
C LEU A 8 41.52 10.83 -18.79
N VAL A 9 41.55 9.83 -19.66
CA VAL A 9 40.57 8.73 -19.63
C VAL A 9 40.67 7.93 -18.33
N VAL A 10 41.89 7.62 -17.88
CA VAL A 10 42.11 6.89 -16.62
C VAL A 10 41.62 7.70 -15.42
N CYS A 11 41.87 9.02 -15.38
CA CYS A 11 41.34 9.88 -14.34
C CYS A 11 39.81 9.92 -14.33
N PHE A 12 39.17 10.03 -15.51
CA PHE A 12 37.71 10.03 -15.61
C PHE A 12 37.08 8.73 -15.11
N VAL A 13 37.64 7.58 -15.48
CA VAL A 13 37.15 6.28 -15.01
C VAL A 13 37.31 6.15 -13.50
N GLY A 14 38.45 6.59 -12.94
CA GLY A 14 38.67 6.59 -11.49
C GLY A 14 37.66 7.44 -10.71
N VAL A 15 37.36 8.65 -11.21
CA VAL A 15 36.34 9.53 -10.61
C VAL A 15 34.95 8.90 -10.70
N PHE A 16 34.62 8.27 -11.84
CA PHE A 16 33.33 7.64 -12.03
C PHE A 16 33.11 6.46 -11.06
N VAL A 17 34.12 5.60 -10.91
CA VAL A 17 34.08 4.48 -9.95
C VAL A 17 33.94 5.00 -8.51
N TYR A 18 34.63 6.08 -8.17
CA TYR A 18 34.53 6.69 -6.83
C TYR A 18 33.12 7.22 -6.53
N ILE A 19 32.49 7.91 -7.48
CA ILE A 19 31.11 8.44 -7.31
C ILE A 19 30.11 7.29 -7.16
N VAL A 20 30.21 6.26 -8.01
CA VAL A 20 29.32 5.09 -7.95
C VAL A 20 29.47 4.37 -6.61
N TRP A 21 30.71 4.20 -6.13
CA TRP A 21 30.97 3.57 -4.83
C TRP A 21 30.34 4.37 -3.67
N ASN A 22 30.50 5.69 -3.66
CA ASN A 22 30.01 6.55 -2.56
C ASN A 22 28.48 6.58 -2.47
N VAL A 23 27.77 6.56 -3.61
CA VAL A 23 26.30 6.52 -3.62
C VAL A 23 25.78 5.14 -3.21
N PHE A 24 26.49 4.08 -3.58
CA PHE A 24 26.08 2.71 -3.27
C PHE A 24 26.38 2.33 -1.82
N SER A 25 27.46 2.85 -1.21
CA SER A 25 27.81 2.50 0.17
C SER A 25 26.78 2.95 1.19
N ASP A 26 26.17 4.12 1.00
CA ASP A 26 25.17 4.67 1.94
C ASP A 26 23.89 3.83 2.00
N ARG A 27 23.60 3.01 0.97
CA ARG A 27 22.41 2.15 0.93
C ARG A 27 22.66 0.73 1.43
N TYR A 28 23.88 0.21 1.32
CA TYR A 28 24.18 -1.19 1.63
C TYR A 28 24.95 -1.38 2.94
N PHE A 29 25.60 -0.33 3.44
CA PHE A 29 26.34 -0.37 4.70
C PHE A 29 25.76 0.63 5.71
N GLY A 30 24.43 0.80 5.71
CA GLY A 30 23.72 1.41 6.83
C GLY A 30 24.05 0.61 8.09
N GLU A 31 25.00 1.13 8.86
CA GLU A 31 25.46 0.59 10.11
C GLU A 31 24.26 0.58 11.06
N ASN A 32 23.70 -0.62 11.29
CA ASN A 32 22.81 -0.91 12.41
C ASN A 32 23.57 -0.58 13.70
N THR A 33 23.60 0.71 14.03
CA THR A 33 23.99 1.18 15.33
C THR A 33 22.83 0.80 16.23
N GLU A 34 22.99 -0.35 16.88
CA GLU A 34 22.13 -0.82 17.96
C GLU A 34 22.00 0.28 19.01
N GLU A 35 20.94 1.10 18.92
CA GLU A 35 20.35 1.72 20.10
C GLU A 35 19.41 0.70 20.74
N GLU A 36 20.00 -0.25 21.46
CA GLU A 36 19.37 -0.80 22.65
C GLU A 36 19.09 0.37 23.60
N LEU A 37 17.81 0.72 23.81
CA LEU A 37 17.25 0.96 25.15
C LEU A 37 15.75 1.27 25.08
N ASN A 38 14.99 0.29 25.61
CA ASN A 38 14.06 0.53 26.70
C ASN A 38 12.76 1.31 26.40
N ASN A 39 11.65 0.59 26.36
CA ASN A 39 10.54 0.76 27.31
C ASN A 39 9.49 -0.33 27.02
N GLN A 40 9.38 -1.35 27.87
CA GLN A 40 8.62 -1.32 29.12
C GLN A 40 7.11 -1.26 28.86
N SER A 41 6.52 -2.45 28.92
CA SER A 41 5.22 -2.81 29.50
C SER A 41 4.22 -1.68 29.74
N SER A 42 3.05 -1.82 29.13
CA SER A 42 1.79 -1.47 29.77
C SER A 42 0.74 -2.50 29.39
N ASP A 43 0.71 -3.53 30.23
CA ASP A 43 -0.47 -4.32 30.58
C ASP A 43 -1.60 -3.36 30.98
N SER A 44 -2.71 -3.39 30.23
CA SER A 44 -4.00 -2.94 30.75
C SER A 44 -5.12 -3.79 30.16
N LEU A 45 -5.54 -4.75 30.97
CA LEU A 45 -6.87 -5.33 30.99
C LEU A 45 -7.93 -4.23 30.88
N ILE A 46 -8.66 -4.19 29.75
CA ILE A 46 -9.95 -3.49 29.70
C ILE A 46 -11.07 -4.52 29.72
N GLU A 47 -11.88 -4.31 30.74
CA GLU A 47 -13.07 -4.99 31.20
C GLU A 47 -14.21 -4.94 30.19
N ASN A 48 -14.94 -6.06 30.13
CA ASN A 48 -16.10 -6.30 29.28
C ASN A 48 -17.20 -5.24 29.47
N VAL A 49 -17.60 -4.57 28.39
CA VAL A 49 -18.87 -3.82 28.30
C VAL A 49 -19.75 -4.46 27.22
N PRO A 50 -20.94 -4.98 27.55
CA PRO A 50 -21.89 -5.48 26.56
C PRO A 50 -22.66 -4.31 25.91
N PRO A 51 -22.87 -4.31 24.58
CA PRO A 51 -23.85 -3.43 23.98
C PRO A 51 -25.23 -4.11 23.97
N THR A 52 -26.27 -3.39 24.39
CA THR A 52 -27.66 -3.80 24.17
C THR A 52 -28.48 -2.56 23.78
N ASP A 53 -28.92 -2.61 22.52
CA ASP A 53 -30.06 -1.97 21.86
C ASP A 53 -30.56 -0.59 22.30
N SER A 54 -30.52 0.35 21.34
CA SER A 54 -31.64 1.26 21.12
C SER A 54 -31.65 1.85 19.70
N ASP A 55 -32.61 1.36 18.91
CA ASP A 55 -33.53 2.10 18.03
C ASP A 55 -33.03 3.16 17.01
N ARG A 56 -33.33 2.83 15.74
CA ARG A 56 -34.00 3.67 14.71
C ARG A 56 -33.51 5.12 14.49
N GLN A 57 -33.12 5.39 13.25
CA GLN A 57 -33.98 6.14 12.31
C GLN A 57 -33.48 6.06 10.86
N ASN A 58 -34.41 5.70 9.97
CA ASN A 58 -34.35 6.00 8.54
C ASN A 58 -34.34 7.53 8.34
N LEU A 59 -33.47 8.04 7.46
CA LEU A 59 -33.77 9.25 6.72
C LEU A 59 -33.14 9.18 5.33
N SER A 60 -34.01 8.90 4.35
CA SER A 60 -33.81 9.11 2.93
C SER A 60 -34.04 10.58 2.60
N ASP A 61 -33.17 11.16 1.77
CA ASP A 61 -33.35 12.34 0.90
C ASP A 61 -32.14 12.31 -0.06
N ASP A 62 -32.23 11.76 -1.27
CA ASP A 62 -32.84 12.34 -2.49
C ASP A 62 -32.33 13.75 -2.81
N LEU A 63 -31.27 13.84 -3.63
CA LEU A 63 -31.09 15.01 -4.48
C LEU A 63 -30.34 14.67 -5.78
N SER A 64 -31.13 14.44 -6.82
CA SER A 64 -30.72 14.65 -8.21
C SER A 64 -30.44 16.13 -8.48
N SER A 65 -29.33 16.45 -9.16
CA SER A 65 -29.35 17.54 -10.13
C SER A 65 -28.31 17.37 -11.23
N ALA A 66 -28.80 17.48 -12.45
CA ALA A 66 -28.08 17.38 -13.70
C ALA A 66 -27.56 18.75 -14.18
N THR A 67 -26.72 18.67 -15.22
CA THR A 67 -26.25 19.72 -16.16
C THR A 67 -25.05 20.53 -15.68
N ALA A 68 -24.04 20.88 -16.50
CA ALA A 68 -23.97 20.94 -17.97
C ALA A 68 -22.53 20.72 -18.48
N GLU A 69 -22.44 20.30 -19.73
CA GLU A 69 -21.23 20.29 -20.57
C GLU A 69 -20.58 21.68 -20.63
N THR A 70 -19.26 21.75 -20.47
CA THR A 70 -18.44 22.81 -21.05
C THR A 70 -17.10 22.23 -21.44
N ASP A 71 -16.90 22.17 -22.75
CA ASP A 71 -15.68 21.84 -23.46
C ASP A 71 -14.69 23.02 -23.35
N ALA A 72 -13.54 22.79 -22.72
CA ALA A 72 -12.37 23.66 -22.82
C ALA A 72 -11.13 22.88 -22.40
N SER A 73 -10.29 22.56 -23.38
CA SER A 73 -8.98 21.96 -23.23
C SER A 73 -8.11 22.76 -22.25
N GLN A 74 -7.87 22.17 -21.07
CA GLN A 74 -6.85 22.62 -20.13
C GLN A 74 -5.99 21.41 -19.76
N GLU A 75 -4.68 21.55 -19.96
CA GLU A 75 -3.67 20.62 -19.46
C GLU A 75 -3.82 20.50 -17.94
N THR A 76 -4.50 19.44 -17.51
CA THR A 76 -4.63 19.04 -16.12
C THR A 76 -3.28 18.52 -15.64
N ASN A 77 -2.49 19.40 -15.06
CA ASN A 77 -1.48 18.99 -14.09
C ASN A 77 -2.24 18.50 -12.85
N SER A 78 -2.66 17.22 -12.91
CA SER A 78 -3.43 16.52 -11.88
C SER A 78 -2.64 16.51 -10.58
N THR A 79 -2.84 17.56 -9.78
CA THR A 79 -2.63 17.47 -8.35
C THR A 79 -3.79 16.62 -7.87
N ILE A 80 -3.52 15.32 -7.70
CA ILE A 80 -4.42 14.38 -7.04
C ILE A 80 -4.69 15.02 -5.68
N GLU A 81 -5.82 15.71 -5.54
CA GLU A 81 -6.35 16.07 -4.23
C GLU A 81 -6.66 14.74 -3.57
N GLU A 82 -5.73 14.28 -2.73
CA GLU A 82 -6.02 13.23 -1.76
C GLU A 82 -7.17 13.76 -0.91
N THR A 83 -8.39 13.38 -1.29
CA THR A 83 -9.52 13.34 -0.37
C THR A 83 -9.08 12.41 0.75
N SER A 84 -8.47 13.00 1.77
CA SER A 84 -7.99 12.34 2.97
C SER A 84 -9.20 11.91 3.78
N PHE A 85 -9.85 10.86 3.29
CA PHE A 85 -10.73 10.06 4.11
C PHE A 85 -9.84 9.49 5.20
N ASP A 86 -10.16 9.77 6.47
CA ASP A 86 -9.43 9.30 7.65
C ASP A 86 -9.54 7.76 7.77
N ARG A 87 -8.95 7.03 6.82
CA ARG A 87 -8.83 5.57 6.87
C ARG A 87 -7.76 5.23 7.89
N ALA A 88 -8.11 4.38 8.86
CA ALA A 88 -7.14 3.81 9.79
C ALA A 88 -6.80 2.38 9.33
N PRO A 89 -5.53 1.95 9.45
CA PRO A 89 -5.18 0.55 9.24
C PRO A 89 -5.67 -0.33 10.41
N LEU A 90 -6.07 -1.57 10.13
CA LEU A 90 -6.45 -2.53 11.18
C LEU A 90 -5.25 -2.95 12.04
N TYR A 91 -4.10 -3.17 11.39
CA TYR A 91 -2.83 -3.47 12.04
C TYR A 91 -1.71 -2.63 11.42
N ASP A 92 -0.76 -2.24 12.26
CA ASP A 92 0.48 -1.65 11.78
C ASP A 92 1.42 -2.78 11.34
N ILE A 93 1.75 -2.78 10.04
CA ILE A 93 2.65 -3.73 9.38
C ILE A 93 3.80 -2.90 8.83
N THR A 94 5.00 -3.20 9.31
CA THR A 94 6.21 -2.50 8.89
C THR A 94 6.79 -3.12 7.63
N THR A 95 7.71 -2.43 6.98
CA THR A 95 8.45 -2.98 5.85
C THR A 95 9.31 -4.18 6.26
N GLU A 96 9.87 -4.16 7.46
CA GLU A 96 10.66 -5.27 8.03
C GLU A 96 9.81 -6.54 8.15
N ASP A 97 8.54 -6.41 8.59
CA ASP A 97 7.60 -7.54 8.64
C ASP A 97 7.41 -8.19 7.26
N CYS A 98 7.37 -7.40 6.19
CA CYS A 98 7.22 -7.91 4.83
C CYS A 98 8.51 -8.56 4.30
N GLU A 99 9.67 -7.97 4.58
CA GLU A 99 10.98 -8.48 4.13
C GLU A 99 11.31 -9.85 4.72
N GLU A 100 10.88 -10.11 5.95
CA GLU A 100 11.10 -11.39 6.62
C GLU A 100 9.97 -12.41 6.43
N GLU A 101 8.97 -12.12 5.59
CA GLU A 101 7.78 -12.97 5.36
C GLU A 101 6.92 -13.18 6.62
N CYS A 102 6.67 -12.12 7.40
CA CYS A 102 5.78 -12.09 8.56
C CYS A 102 6.10 -13.12 9.67
N PRO A 103 7.38 -13.34 10.08
CA PRO A 103 7.76 -14.47 10.94
C PRO A 103 7.44 -14.22 12.41
N ASN A 104 7.46 -12.95 12.84
CA ASN A 104 7.30 -12.52 14.23
C ASN A 104 5.83 -12.29 14.63
N ILE A 105 4.89 -12.72 13.79
CA ILE A 105 3.45 -12.57 14.04
C ILE A 105 2.86 -13.92 14.46
N ASP A 106 2.59 -14.05 15.75
CA ASP A 106 2.06 -15.25 16.41
C ASP A 106 0.54 -15.42 16.21
N ASN A 107 -0.19 -14.32 16.01
CA ASN A 107 -1.63 -14.33 15.79
C ASN A 107 -1.96 -14.65 14.33
N ALA A 108 -2.73 -15.72 14.10
CA ALA A 108 -3.10 -16.18 12.75
C ALA A 108 -3.82 -15.11 11.92
N SER A 109 -4.71 -14.31 12.51
CA SER A 109 -5.43 -13.24 11.81
C SER A 109 -4.51 -12.09 11.42
N ARG A 110 -3.63 -11.67 12.33
CA ARG A 110 -2.63 -10.63 12.03
C ARG A 110 -1.59 -11.12 11.02
N LYS A 111 -1.23 -12.41 11.08
CA LYS A 111 -0.31 -13.02 10.12
C LYS A 111 -0.92 -13.03 8.72
N ASN A 112 -2.17 -13.47 8.60
CA ASN A 112 -2.89 -13.44 7.33
C ASN A 112 -3.04 -12.00 6.81
N TYR A 113 -3.25 -11.03 7.69
CA TYR A 113 -3.27 -9.62 7.31
C TYR A 113 -1.93 -9.16 6.74
N CYS A 114 -0.83 -9.49 7.42
CA CYS A 114 0.53 -9.20 6.97
C CYS A 114 0.81 -9.83 5.61
N GLU A 115 0.57 -11.14 5.46
CA GLU A 115 0.77 -11.87 4.20
C GLU A 115 0.00 -11.23 3.04
N ASN A 116 -1.23 -10.77 3.31
CA ASN A 116 -2.03 -10.03 2.35
C ASN A 116 -1.40 -8.69 1.98
N ILE A 117 -1.09 -7.83 2.95
CA ILE A 117 -0.53 -6.48 2.70
C ILE A 117 0.83 -6.54 2.01
N CYS A 118 1.68 -7.48 2.41
CA CYS A 118 3.01 -7.70 1.82
C CYS A 118 2.95 -8.36 0.43
N GLY A 119 1.76 -8.74 -0.03
CA GLY A 119 1.57 -9.33 -1.35
C GLY A 119 2.14 -10.75 -1.50
N LEU A 120 2.33 -11.45 -0.38
CA LEU A 120 2.83 -12.84 -0.35
C LEU A 120 1.75 -13.84 -0.80
N ILE A 121 0.48 -13.42 -0.82
CA ILE A 121 -0.64 -14.21 -1.30
C ILE A 121 -0.94 -13.83 -2.76
N PRO A 122 -0.97 -14.81 -3.68
CA PRO A 122 -1.34 -14.59 -5.08
C PRO A 122 -2.84 -14.30 -5.21
N ILE A 123 -3.20 -13.45 -6.18
CA ILE A 123 -4.56 -12.98 -6.44
C ILE A 123 -5.46 -14.12 -6.98
N ASP A 124 -4.85 -15.12 -7.60
CA ASP A 124 -5.53 -16.20 -8.36
C ASP A 124 -6.27 -17.23 -7.48
N THR A 125 -6.44 -16.97 -6.18
CA THR A 125 -7.02 -17.93 -5.24
C THR A 125 -8.54 -17.94 -5.24
N TYR A 126 -9.20 -16.95 -5.85
CA TYR A 126 -10.65 -16.91 -6.00
C TYR A 126 -11.05 -17.36 -7.41
N GLU A 127 -11.73 -18.50 -7.53
CA GLU A 127 -12.34 -18.91 -8.80
C GLU A 127 -13.28 -17.79 -9.28
N GLU A 128 -13.26 -17.49 -10.59
CA GLU A 128 -14.01 -16.39 -11.22
C GLU A 128 -15.50 -16.32 -10.84
N THR A 129 -16.07 -17.41 -10.33
CA THR A 129 -17.48 -17.56 -9.98
C THR A 129 -17.87 -17.05 -8.59
N GLU A 130 -16.94 -16.68 -7.71
CA GLU A 130 -17.24 -16.24 -6.33
C GLU A 130 -16.79 -14.80 -6.00
N ARG A 131 -16.82 -13.87 -6.97
CA ARG A 131 -16.52 -12.44 -6.76
C ARG A 131 -17.60 -11.65 -6.01
N GLU A 132 -18.47 -12.32 -5.23
CA GLU A 132 -19.51 -11.64 -4.46
C GLU A 132 -18.95 -11.15 -3.12
N CYS A 133 -18.29 -9.98 -3.14
CA CYS A 133 -17.74 -9.37 -1.92
C CYS A 133 -18.80 -8.93 -0.90
N GLU A 134 -20.08 -8.93 -1.29
CA GLU A 134 -21.22 -8.58 -0.42
C GLU A 134 -21.40 -9.54 0.75
N ASN A 135 -20.91 -10.78 0.64
CA ASN A 135 -21.02 -11.79 1.68
C ASN A 135 -19.94 -11.65 2.77
N PHE A 136 -18.91 -10.85 2.53
CA PHE A 136 -17.81 -10.61 3.48
C PHE A 136 -18.01 -9.30 4.23
N SER A 137 -17.31 -9.14 5.34
CA SER A 137 -17.33 -7.90 6.13
C SER A 137 -15.95 -7.53 6.65
N GLY A 138 -15.75 -6.24 6.94
CA GLY A 138 -14.47 -5.72 7.42
C GLY A 138 -13.34 -5.99 6.43
N VAL A 139 -12.20 -6.47 6.94
CA VAL A 139 -10.98 -6.67 6.16
C VAL A 139 -11.10 -7.76 5.09
N GLU A 140 -11.91 -8.81 5.33
CA GLU A 140 -12.14 -9.85 4.33
C GLU A 140 -12.84 -9.28 3.08
N ARG A 141 -13.79 -8.35 3.29
CA ARG A 141 -14.44 -7.62 2.19
C ARG A 141 -13.45 -6.73 1.46
N ASP A 142 -12.59 -6.04 2.20
CA ASP A 142 -11.57 -5.16 1.64
C ASP A 142 -10.57 -5.93 0.74
N TYR A 143 -10.15 -7.14 1.14
CA TYR A 143 -9.32 -8.00 0.29
C TYR A 143 -10.04 -8.49 -0.95
N CYS A 144 -11.31 -8.90 -0.81
CA CYS A 144 -12.13 -9.29 -1.95
C CYS A 144 -12.24 -8.13 -2.97
N LEU A 145 -12.55 -6.91 -2.50
CA LEU A 145 -12.64 -5.72 -3.35
C LEU A 145 -11.30 -5.40 -4.02
N ARG A 146 -10.17 -5.52 -3.28
CA ARG A 146 -8.83 -5.37 -3.83
C ARG A 146 -8.60 -6.33 -4.99
N ASP A 147 -8.89 -7.60 -4.80
CA ASP A 147 -8.60 -8.64 -5.80
C ASP A 147 -9.45 -8.44 -7.07
N ILE A 148 -10.71 -8.02 -6.93
CA ILE A 148 -11.54 -7.60 -8.08
C ILE A 148 -10.93 -6.37 -8.76
N ALA A 149 -10.57 -5.34 -8.00
CA ALA A 149 -10.02 -4.10 -8.54
C ALA A 149 -8.73 -4.35 -9.35
N VAL A 150 -7.86 -5.23 -8.87
CA VAL A 150 -6.63 -5.62 -9.57
C VAL A 150 -6.96 -6.44 -10.82
N SER A 151 -7.83 -7.45 -10.70
CA SER A 151 -8.24 -8.29 -11.84
C SER A 151 -8.88 -7.48 -12.97
N GLU A 152 -9.71 -6.49 -12.64
CA GLU A 152 -10.41 -5.63 -13.60
C GLU A 152 -9.62 -4.38 -13.98
N LYS A 153 -8.50 -4.12 -13.28
CA LYS A 153 -7.70 -2.89 -13.37
C LYS A 153 -8.52 -1.62 -13.19
N ASP A 154 -9.50 -1.67 -12.29
CA ASP A 154 -10.38 -0.55 -11.99
C ASP A 154 -10.04 0.07 -10.62
N PRO A 155 -9.33 1.21 -10.59
CA PRO A 155 -8.94 1.85 -9.34
C PRO A 155 -10.12 2.45 -8.56
N SER A 156 -11.31 2.60 -9.18
CA SER A 156 -12.48 3.12 -8.50
C SER A 156 -13.02 2.13 -7.46
N ILE A 157 -12.86 0.82 -7.69
CA ILE A 157 -13.23 -0.24 -6.74
C ILE A 157 -12.38 -0.14 -5.46
N CYS A 158 -11.10 0.26 -5.59
CA CYS A 158 -10.26 0.49 -4.41
C CYS A 158 -10.85 1.57 -3.48
N GLU A 159 -11.63 2.53 -3.98
CA GLU A 159 -12.16 3.63 -3.16
C GLU A 159 -13.16 3.15 -2.11
N GLU A 160 -13.82 2.01 -2.35
CA GLU A 160 -14.75 1.35 -1.43
C GLU A 160 -14.06 0.63 -0.25
N ILE A 161 -12.73 0.46 -0.34
CA ILE A 161 -11.93 -0.20 0.69
C ILE A 161 -11.82 0.69 1.92
N SER A 162 -12.15 0.11 3.07
CA SER A 162 -12.15 0.82 4.35
C SER A 162 -10.77 0.85 5.01
N ASP A 163 -10.06 -0.28 4.99
CA ASP A 163 -8.72 -0.38 5.55
C ASP A 163 -7.68 0.41 4.72
N LYS A 164 -6.92 1.26 5.40
CA LYS A 164 -5.93 2.14 4.75
C LYS A 164 -4.83 1.38 4.01
N ASN A 165 -4.31 0.31 4.60
CA ASN A 165 -3.19 -0.44 4.01
C ASN A 165 -3.68 -1.26 2.82
N VAL A 166 -4.87 -1.87 2.93
CA VAL A 166 -5.48 -2.59 1.81
C VAL A 166 -5.79 -1.65 0.65
N PHE A 167 -6.30 -0.45 0.94
CA PHE A 167 -6.54 0.61 -0.05
C PHE A 167 -5.25 0.99 -0.80
N LEU A 168 -4.17 1.25 -0.06
CA LEU A 168 -2.90 1.66 -0.66
C LEU A 168 -2.31 0.52 -1.51
N GLN A 169 -2.38 -0.70 -1.00
CA GLN A 169 -1.93 -1.88 -1.72
C GLN A 169 -2.72 -2.08 -3.03
N CYS A 170 -4.04 -1.92 -2.99
CA CYS A 170 -4.92 -2.01 -4.16
C CYS A 170 -4.47 -1.07 -5.28
N LYS A 171 -4.24 0.21 -4.95
CA LYS A 171 -3.78 1.21 -5.92
C LYS A 171 -2.39 0.90 -6.46
N ASN A 172 -1.47 0.47 -5.60
CA ASN A 172 -0.10 0.15 -6.00
C ASN A 172 -0.07 -1.05 -6.96
N ARG A 173 -0.80 -2.13 -6.67
CA ARG A 173 -0.87 -3.31 -7.55
C ARG A 173 -1.45 -2.99 -8.92
N ILE A 174 -2.55 -2.24 -8.99
CA ILE A 174 -3.12 -1.81 -10.27
C ILE A 174 -2.10 -0.98 -11.07
N LEU A 175 -1.38 -0.08 -10.40
CA LEU A 175 -0.37 0.75 -11.06
C LEU A 175 0.80 -0.10 -11.58
N GLU A 176 1.29 -1.06 -10.78
CA GLU A 176 2.34 -2.01 -11.18
C GLU A 176 1.92 -2.81 -12.41
N ASP A 177 0.72 -3.39 -12.42
CA ASP A 177 0.20 -4.18 -13.55
C ASP A 177 0.09 -3.33 -14.84
N ILE A 178 -0.37 -2.08 -14.72
CA ILE A 178 -0.44 -1.16 -15.87
C ILE A 178 0.95 -0.83 -16.41
N VAL A 179 1.92 -0.63 -15.52
CA VAL A 179 3.31 -0.32 -15.90
C VAL A 179 3.95 -1.53 -16.56
N ASP A 180 3.79 -2.72 -15.99
CA ASP A 180 4.42 -3.95 -16.48
C ASP A 180 3.89 -4.39 -17.85
N GLU A 181 2.61 -4.15 -18.15
CA GLU A 181 2.04 -4.43 -19.48
C GLU A 181 2.51 -3.47 -20.59
N SER A 182 3.09 -2.32 -20.21
CA SER A 182 3.52 -1.30 -21.16
C SER A 182 4.91 -1.55 -21.77
N PHE A 183 5.64 -2.57 -21.30
CA PHE A 183 7.00 -2.93 -21.72
C PHE A 183 7.09 -4.32 -22.38
#